data_AF-A0A7X6Y477-F1
#
_entry.id   AF-A0A7X6Y477-F1
#
_cell.length_a   1.000
_cell.length_b   1.000
_cell.length_c   1.000
_cell.angle_alpha   90.00
_cell.angle_beta   90.00
_cell.angle_gamma   90.00
#
_symmetry.space_group_name_H-M   'P 1'
#
loop_
_entity.id
_entity.type
_entity.pdbx_description
1 polymer ?
#
loop_
_entity_poly.entity_id
_entity_poly.type
_entity_poly.pdbx_seq_one_letter_code
_entity_poly.pdbx_strand_id
1 'polypeptide(L)'
;VISFLITDTLEQEIARNPIGFNTFVGSNINSSGAWNLDDSKVLIGLMEKYGKKPQDIHDELFKMALDRLKKQSFQNINLLINKHRVMWMTDNDILIYIKAGLDGENPSRIDFPWNYRRFNIICNLYYHAMLIFCAIGSFMVLKQLLSGKLKNTSEYFIIFLFIIISGIIAIHMIVEVAGRYHYPAVSLFALVAGYCLCLAGAGIRWPWSRIRGTG
;
A
#
# COMPACT_ATOMS: atom_id res chain seq x y z
N VAL A 1 -15.82 17.93 8.65
CA VAL A 1 -17.17 17.31 8.67
C VAL A 1 -17.15 15.98 9.42
N ILE A 2 -16.38 14.99 8.99
CA ILE A 2 -16.30 13.68 9.68
C ILE A 2 -15.83 13.81 11.14
N SER A 3 -14.75 14.55 11.41
CA SER A 3 -14.24 14.72 12.77
C SER A 3 -15.23 15.40 13.71
N PHE A 4 -16.05 16.31 13.18
CA PHE A 4 -17.07 17.01 13.95
C PHE A 4 -18.21 16.06 14.35
N LEU A 5 -18.69 15.24 13.40
CA LEU A 5 -19.74 14.25 13.67
C LEU A 5 -19.32 13.20 14.71
N ILE A 6 -18.05 12.78 14.67
CA ILE A 6 -17.51 11.80 15.63
C ILE A 6 -17.41 12.43 17.03
N THR A 7 -16.91 13.66 17.14
CA THR A 7 -16.86 14.38 18.42
C THR A 7 -18.25 14.60 19.01
N ASP A 8 -19.23 14.95 18.17
CA ASP A 8 -20.62 15.14 18.58
C ASP A 8 -21.23 13.83 19.09
N THR A 9 -20.96 12.71 18.41
CA THR A 9 -21.50 11.39 18.80
C THR A 9 -20.83 10.81 20.05
N LEU A 10 -19.51 10.98 20.18
CA LEU A 10 -18.72 10.36 21.25
C LEU A 10 -18.53 11.26 22.47
N GLU A 11 -19.00 12.51 22.41
CA GLU A 11 -18.76 13.55 23.44
C GLU A 11 -17.27 13.69 23.81
N GLN A 12 -16.39 13.44 22.83
CA GLN A 12 -14.94 13.47 22.99
C GLN A 12 -14.31 14.30 21.88
N GLU A 13 -13.48 15.27 22.27
CA GLU A 13 -12.65 15.98 21.31
C GLU A 13 -11.73 15.00 20.59
N ILE A 14 -11.66 15.10 19.26
CA ILE A 14 -10.71 14.34 18.45
C ILE A 14 -9.74 15.28 17.75
N ALA A 15 -8.57 14.77 17.38
CA ALA A 15 -7.60 15.55 16.63
C ALA A 15 -8.20 15.97 15.28
N ARG A 16 -8.08 17.26 14.96
CA ARG A 16 -8.45 17.81 13.66
C ARG A 16 -7.51 17.30 12.57
N ASN A 17 -6.24 17.09 12.92
CA ASN A 17 -5.21 16.53 12.04
C ASN A 17 -4.47 15.36 12.72
N PRO A 18 -4.95 14.11 12.56
CA PRO A 18 -4.38 12.94 13.23
C PRO A 18 -3.12 12.38 12.55
N ILE A 19 -2.36 13.18 11.80
CA ILE A 19 -1.19 12.69 11.04
C ILE A 19 0.04 12.43 11.93
N GLY A 20 0.12 13.09 13.10
CA GLY A 20 1.31 13.13 13.94
C GLY A 20 1.92 11.77 14.28
N PHE A 21 1.12 10.85 14.84
CA PHE A 21 1.60 9.52 15.23
C PHE A 21 2.10 8.71 14.03
N ASN A 22 1.36 8.70 12.92
CA ASN A 22 1.75 7.95 11.73
C ASN A 22 3.04 8.50 11.12
N THR A 23 3.25 9.82 11.10
CA THR A 23 4.53 10.41 10.64
C THR A 23 5.66 10.12 11.64
N PHE A 24 5.38 10.14 12.93
CA PHE A 24 6.35 9.80 13.96
C PHE A 24 6.86 8.36 13.79
N VAL A 25 5.96 7.38 13.76
CA VAL A 25 6.31 5.97 13.49
C VAL A 25 6.99 5.83 12.12
N GLY A 26 6.41 6.46 11.09
CA GLY A 26 6.93 6.41 9.71
C GLY A 26 8.34 7.00 9.52
N SER A 27 8.81 7.83 10.45
CA SER A 27 10.17 8.40 10.46
C SER A 27 11.19 7.55 11.22
N ASN A 28 10.79 6.43 11.83
CA ASN A 28 11.68 5.58 12.61
C ASN A 28 12.52 4.65 11.72
N ILE A 29 13.84 4.85 11.67
CA ILE A 29 14.73 3.99 10.87
C ILE A 29 14.91 2.59 11.47
N ASN A 30 14.87 2.47 12.80
CA ASN A 30 15.11 1.20 13.49
C ASN A 30 13.95 0.21 13.28
N SER A 31 12.73 0.72 13.08
CA SER A 31 11.56 -0.10 12.73
C SER A 31 11.26 -0.11 11.24
N SER A 32 12.13 0.46 10.39
CA SER A 32 11.87 0.62 8.95
C SER A 32 10.55 1.35 8.63
N GLY A 33 10.14 2.28 9.51
CA GLY A 33 8.90 3.03 9.40
C GLY A 33 7.64 2.24 9.74
N ALA A 34 7.78 1.01 10.26
CA ALA A 34 6.65 0.20 10.72
C ALA A 34 6.33 0.46 12.19
N TRP A 35 5.11 0.12 12.58
CA TRP A 35 4.67 0.14 13.98
C TRP A 35 5.63 -0.62 14.88
N ASN A 36 5.93 -0.05 16.04
CA ASN A 36 6.78 -0.66 17.05
C ASN A 36 6.33 -0.25 18.46
N LEU A 37 6.75 -1.06 19.43
CA LEU A 37 6.37 -0.86 20.82
C LEU A 37 6.97 0.40 21.43
N ASP A 38 8.18 0.79 21.03
CA ASP A 38 8.88 1.93 21.63
C ASP A 38 8.22 3.26 21.26
N ASP A 39 7.86 3.47 19.99
CA ASP A 39 7.09 4.64 19.56
C ASP A 39 5.68 4.65 20.18
N SER A 40 5.10 3.47 20.41
CA SER A 40 3.80 3.36 21.10
C SER A 40 3.88 3.78 22.57
N LYS A 41 4.97 3.47 23.26
CA LYS A 41 5.21 3.94 24.63
C LYS A 41 5.34 5.47 24.69
N VAL A 42 5.95 6.08 23.67
CA VAL A 42 6.01 7.56 23.56
C VAL A 42 4.59 8.14 23.44
N LEU A 43 3.74 7.56 22.59
CA LEU A 43 2.34 7.98 22.49
C LEU A 43 1.61 7.87 23.83
N ILE A 44 1.75 6.74 24.54
CA ILE A 44 1.13 6.54 25.85
C ILE A 44 1.60 7.61 26.85
N GLY A 45 2.90 7.88 26.93
CA GLY A 45 3.43 8.93 27.81
C GLY A 45 2.92 10.34 27.45
N LEU A 46 2.70 10.64 26.17
CA LEU A 46 2.10 11.90 25.75
C LEU A 46 0.60 11.96 26.09
N MET A 47 -0.12 10.85 26.00
CA MET A 47 -1.52 10.76 26.45
C MET A 47 -1.63 11.01 27.95
N GLU A 48 -0.72 10.49 28.76
CA GLU A 48 -0.65 10.77 30.20
C GLU A 48 -0.33 12.24 30.47
N LYS A 49 0.61 12.83 29.72
CA LYS A 49 1.03 14.24 29.88
C LYS A 49 -0.03 15.24 29.47
N TYR A 50 -0.67 15.05 28.32
CA TYR A 50 -1.59 16.02 27.72
C TYR A 50 -3.07 15.71 28.01
N GLY A 51 -3.39 14.53 28.52
CA GLY A 51 -4.76 14.11 28.83
C GLY A 51 -5.65 14.09 27.58
N LYS A 52 -6.91 14.53 27.72
CA LYS A 52 -7.91 14.57 26.63
C LYS A 52 -7.66 15.72 25.63
N LYS A 53 -6.41 15.94 25.20
CA LYS A 53 -6.05 16.94 24.17
C LYS A 53 -5.39 16.26 22.98
N PRO A 54 -6.16 15.60 22.10
CA PRO A 54 -5.57 14.78 21.04
C PRO A 54 -4.77 15.59 20.01
N GLN A 55 -5.18 16.82 19.72
CA GLN A 55 -4.44 17.65 18.75
C GLN A 55 -3.04 17.99 19.26
N ASP A 56 -2.88 18.35 20.53
CA ASP A 56 -1.58 18.67 21.14
C ASP A 56 -0.64 17.45 21.08
N ILE A 57 -1.18 16.25 21.28
CA ILE A 57 -0.43 14.98 21.17
C ILE A 57 0.08 14.78 19.74
N HIS A 58 -0.79 14.95 18.74
CA HIS A 58 -0.40 14.80 17.33
C HIS A 58 0.59 15.88 16.89
N ASP A 59 0.42 17.12 17.34
CA ASP A 59 1.33 18.22 17.01
C ASP A 59 2.74 17.98 17.60
N GLU A 60 2.81 17.47 18.83
CA GLU A 60 4.08 17.12 19.47
C GLU A 60 4.76 15.95 18.73
N LEU A 61 4.02 14.88 18.44
CA LEU A 61 4.53 13.73 17.68
C LEU A 61 5.03 14.14 16.30
N PHE A 62 4.32 15.04 15.62
CA PHE A 62 4.74 15.57 14.33
C PHE A 62 6.06 16.36 14.44
N LYS A 63 6.21 17.23 15.45
CA LYS A 63 7.48 17.92 15.71
C LYS A 63 8.62 16.93 15.97
N MET A 64 8.39 15.92 16.81
CA MET A 64 9.37 14.87 17.09
C MET A 64 9.76 14.10 15.82
N ALA A 65 8.81 13.84 14.92
CA ALA A 65 9.07 13.20 13.63
C ALA A 65 9.97 14.05 12.73
N LEU A 66 9.70 15.36 12.64
CA LEU A 66 10.54 16.29 11.87
C LEU A 66 11.96 16.37 12.44
N ASP A 67 12.10 16.41 13.76
CA ASP A 67 13.40 16.42 14.42
C ASP A 67 14.16 15.11 14.19
N ARG A 68 13.46 13.97 14.17
CA ARG A 68 14.04 12.66 13.83
C ARG A 68 14.57 12.66 12.40
N LEU A 69 13.77 13.10 11.43
CA LEU A 69 14.18 13.19 10.02
C LEU A 69 15.39 14.10 9.82
N LYS A 70 15.42 15.27 10.49
CA LYS A 70 16.57 16.19 10.45
C LYS A 70 17.85 15.54 10.98
N LYS A 71 17.76 14.83 12.11
CA LYS A 71 18.90 14.15 12.75
C LYS A 71 19.43 12.97 11.91
N GLN A 72 18.54 12.24 11.24
CA GLN A 72 18.89 11.09 10.40
C GLN A 72 19.60 11.48 9.10
N SER A 73 19.31 12.66 8.54
CA SER A 73 19.97 13.19 7.33
C SER A 73 19.97 12.16 6.18
N PHE A 74 21.13 11.76 5.66
CA PHE A 74 21.26 10.80 4.56
C PHE A 74 20.74 9.39 4.88
N GLN A 75 20.62 9.02 6.16
CA GLN A 75 20.05 7.72 6.54
C GLN A 75 18.56 7.61 6.16
N ASN A 76 17.88 8.75 5.93
CA ASN A 76 16.51 8.76 5.43
C ASN A 76 16.36 8.06 4.07
N ILE A 77 17.40 8.02 3.24
CA ILE A 77 17.36 7.27 1.97
C ILE A 77 17.19 5.78 2.24
N ASN A 78 17.92 5.25 3.23
CA ASN A 78 17.80 3.85 3.62
C ASN A 78 16.42 3.56 4.23
N LEU A 79 15.88 4.51 5.01
CA LEU A 79 14.51 4.43 5.52
C LEU A 79 13.50 4.31 4.37
N LEU A 80 13.59 5.14 3.32
CA LEU A 80 12.70 5.07 2.16
C LEU A 80 12.77 3.71 1.45
N ILE A 81 13.97 3.17 1.27
CA ILE A 81 14.18 1.83 0.67
C ILE A 81 13.55 0.74 1.54
N ASN A 82 13.78 0.79 2.85
CA ASN A 82 13.24 -0.20 3.78
C ASN A 82 11.71 -0.12 3.85
N LYS A 83 11.14 1.09 3.86
CA LYS A 83 9.68 1.30 3.80
C LYS A 83 9.09 0.72 2.53
N HIS A 84 9.76 0.92 1.39
CA HIS A 84 9.34 0.33 0.14
C HIS A 84 9.37 -1.21 0.19
N ARG A 85 10.39 -1.82 0.82
CA ARG A 85 10.45 -3.27 1.02
C ARG A 85 9.32 -3.78 1.89
N VAL A 86 9.07 -3.15 3.04
CA VAL A 86 7.98 -3.54 3.95
C VAL A 86 6.62 -3.51 3.26
N MET A 87 6.38 -2.47 2.45
CA MET A 87 5.08 -2.28 1.77
C MET A 87 4.89 -3.19 0.56
N TRP A 88 5.92 -3.37 -0.28
CA TRP A 88 5.71 -3.84 -1.65
C TRP A 88 6.43 -5.14 -2.00
N MET A 89 7.27 -5.68 -1.11
CA MET A 89 8.09 -6.86 -1.43
C MET A 89 7.32 -8.18 -1.35
N THR A 90 6.31 -8.25 -0.47
CA THR A 90 5.56 -9.49 -0.24
C THR A 90 4.09 -9.23 -0.05
N ASP A 91 3.28 -10.21 -0.43
CA ASP A 91 1.82 -10.20 -0.22
C ASP A 91 1.41 -11.47 0.53
N ASN A 92 1.61 -11.48 1.84
CA ASN A 92 1.34 -12.65 2.69
C ASN A 92 0.86 -12.30 4.10
N ASP A 93 0.69 -11.01 4.42
CA ASP A 93 0.25 -10.55 5.75
C ASP A 93 -1.08 -11.18 6.17
N ILE A 94 -1.99 -11.46 5.22
CA ILE A 94 -3.25 -12.17 5.49
C ILE A 94 -3.03 -13.53 6.15
N LEU A 95 -1.93 -14.23 5.83
CA LEU A 95 -1.60 -15.52 6.42
C LEU A 95 -1.20 -15.38 7.90
N ILE A 96 -0.59 -14.25 8.27
CA ILE A 96 -0.26 -13.93 9.66
C ILE A 96 -1.55 -13.75 10.46
N TYR A 97 -2.52 -13.01 9.92
CA TYR A 97 -3.82 -12.81 10.57
C TYR A 97 -4.63 -14.10 10.69
N ILE A 98 -4.67 -14.91 9.63
CA ILE A 98 -5.33 -16.22 9.70
C ILE A 98 -4.67 -17.06 10.79
N LYS A 99 -3.34 -17.13 10.82
CA LYS A 99 -2.61 -17.88 11.85
C LYS A 99 -2.93 -17.40 13.27
N ALA A 100 -2.99 -16.08 13.48
CA ALA A 100 -3.28 -15.48 14.78
C ALA A 100 -4.72 -15.72 15.24
N GLY A 101 -5.66 -15.87 14.31
CA GLY A 101 -7.07 -16.16 14.58
C GLY A 101 -7.45 -17.63 14.55
N LEU A 102 -6.48 -18.56 14.42
CA LEU A 102 -6.78 -19.99 14.47
C LEU A 102 -7.24 -20.37 15.89
N ASP A 103 -8.47 -20.85 15.99
CA ASP A 103 -8.98 -21.48 17.19
C ASP A 103 -8.36 -22.88 17.34
N GLY A 104 -7.73 -23.13 18.48
CA GLY A 104 -7.19 -24.45 18.82
C GLY A 104 -8.29 -25.47 19.13
N GLU A 105 -9.48 -25.01 19.52
CA GLU A 105 -10.60 -25.86 19.90
C GLU A 105 -11.49 -26.23 18.70
N ASN A 106 -11.58 -25.35 17.69
CA ASN A 106 -12.33 -25.57 16.46
C ASN A 106 -11.42 -25.49 15.22
N PRO A 107 -10.70 -26.58 14.88
CA PRO A 107 -9.81 -26.56 13.74
C PRO A 107 -10.59 -26.33 12.43
N SER A 108 -10.06 -25.44 11.60
CA SER A 108 -10.53 -25.22 10.23
C SER A 108 -10.55 -26.54 9.43
N ARG A 109 -11.46 -26.65 8.46
CA ARG A 109 -11.51 -27.79 7.51
C ARG A 109 -10.21 -28.00 6.74
N ILE A 110 -9.41 -26.95 6.61
CA ILE A 110 -8.08 -26.96 6.03
C ILE A 110 -7.06 -26.91 7.15
N ASP A 111 -6.12 -27.86 7.15
CA ASP A 111 -4.93 -27.81 7.99
C ASP A 111 -4.04 -26.64 7.55
N PHE A 112 -4.32 -25.47 8.11
CA PHE A 112 -3.61 -24.23 7.79
C PHE A 112 -2.13 -24.29 8.21
N PRO A 113 -1.77 -24.76 9.42
CA PRO A 113 -0.36 -24.92 9.81
C PRO A 113 0.45 -25.75 8.80
N TRP A 114 -0.07 -26.89 8.35
CA TRP A 114 0.59 -27.73 7.35
C TRP A 114 0.74 -27.05 5.99
N ASN A 115 -0.28 -26.28 5.57
CA ASN A 115 -0.30 -25.64 4.25
C ASN A 115 0.26 -24.21 4.22
N TYR A 116 0.67 -23.65 5.36
CA TYR A 116 1.13 -22.26 5.48
C TYR A 116 2.19 -21.89 4.43
N ARG A 117 3.20 -22.75 4.25
CA ARG A 117 4.27 -22.52 3.27
C ARG A 117 3.75 -22.47 1.84
N ARG A 118 2.77 -23.33 1.51
CA ARG A 118 2.16 -23.37 0.17
C ARG A 118 1.36 -22.11 -0.10
N PHE A 119 0.53 -21.69 0.87
CA PHE A 119 -0.21 -20.44 0.75
C PHE A 119 0.71 -19.24 0.61
N ASN A 120 1.79 -19.20 1.39
CA ASN A 120 2.79 -18.13 1.29
C ASN A 120 3.41 -18.03 -0.11
N ILE A 121 3.74 -19.16 -0.73
CA ILE A 121 4.26 -19.20 -2.10
C ILE A 121 3.18 -18.74 -3.09
N ILE A 122 1.94 -19.22 -2.95
CA ILE A 122 0.84 -18.90 -3.87
C ILE A 122 0.52 -17.39 -3.84
N CYS A 123 0.38 -16.79 -2.65
CA CYS A 123 0.06 -15.37 -2.53
C CYS A 123 1.18 -14.50 -3.15
N ASN A 124 2.43 -14.80 -2.82
CA ASN A 124 3.56 -14.06 -3.40
C ASN A 124 3.69 -14.30 -4.91
N LEU A 125 3.47 -15.52 -5.40
CA LEU A 125 3.50 -15.82 -6.84
C LEU A 125 2.44 -15.03 -7.60
N TYR A 126 1.21 -15.02 -7.10
CA TYR A 126 0.11 -14.24 -7.67
C TYR A 126 0.45 -12.75 -7.70
N TYR A 127 0.90 -12.21 -6.57
CA TYR A 127 1.28 -10.80 -6.45
C TYR A 127 2.40 -10.40 -7.41
N HIS A 128 3.50 -11.16 -7.46
CA HIS A 128 4.61 -10.87 -8.36
C HIS A 128 4.23 -11.03 -9.83
N ALA A 129 3.40 -12.02 -10.18
CA ALA A 129 2.88 -12.16 -11.54
C ALA A 129 2.07 -10.92 -11.96
N MET A 130 1.21 -10.39 -11.09
CA MET A 130 0.49 -9.14 -11.35
C MET A 130 1.43 -7.95 -11.53
N LEU A 131 2.46 -7.81 -10.69
CA LEU A 131 3.45 -6.73 -10.83
C LEU A 131 4.19 -6.82 -12.16
N ILE A 132 4.56 -8.02 -12.61
CA ILE A 132 5.20 -8.22 -13.92
C ILE A 132 4.26 -7.76 -15.05
N PHE A 133 2.98 -8.15 -15.02
CA PHE A 133 2.01 -7.70 -16.02
C PHE A 133 1.79 -6.19 -15.97
N CYS A 134 1.76 -5.58 -14.78
CA CYS A 134 1.73 -4.13 -14.64
C CYS A 134 2.96 -3.49 -15.28
N ALA A 135 4.17 -3.99 -15.01
CA ALA A 135 5.42 -3.43 -15.55
C ALA A 135 5.47 -3.50 -17.08
N ILE A 136 5.10 -4.64 -17.66
CA ILE A 136 4.99 -4.82 -19.13
C ILE A 136 3.94 -3.83 -19.68
N GLY A 137 2.81 -3.73 -18.99
CA GLY A 137 1.72 -2.82 -19.30
C GLY A 137 2.13 -1.35 -19.34
N SER A 138 2.79 -0.88 -18.29
CA SER A 138 3.35 0.47 -18.17
C SER A 138 4.26 0.78 -19.35
N PHE A 139 5.14 -0.16 -19.71
CA PHE A 139 6.06 0.01 -20.82
C PHE A 139 5.33 0.16 -22.17
N MET A 140 4.28 -0.62 -22.41
CA MET A 140 3.46 -0.53 -23.63
C MET A 140 2.73 0.81 -23.73
N VAL A 141 2.08 1.24 -22.65
CA VAL A 141 1.36 2.53 -22.59
C VAL A 141 2.34 3.69 -22.77
N LEU A 142 3.50 3.65 -22.10
CA LEU A 142 4.54 4.66 -22.25
C LEU A 142 5.03 4.76 -23.70
N LYS A 143 5.25 3.62 -24.38
CA LYS A 143 5.64 3.60 -25.79
C LYS A 143 4.59 4.24 -26.70
N GLN A 144 3.30 3.97 -26.45
CA GLN A 144 2.19 4.57 -27.21
C GLN A 144 2.09 6.08 -26.97
N LEU A 145 2.25 6.51 -25.71
CA LEU A 145 2.29 7.90 -25.32
C LEU A 145 3.43 8.66 -26.02
N LEU A 146 4.66 8.14 -25.95
CA LEU A 146 5.83 8.75 -26.59
C LEU A 146 5.74 8.76 -28.13
N SER A 147 5.01 7.80 -28.73
CA SER A 147 4.79 7.75 -30.17
C SER A 147 3.64 8.64 -30.65
N GLY A 148 2.96 9.36 -29.75
CA GLY A 148 1.76 10.16 -30.07
C GLY A 148 0.59 9.31 -30.58
N LYS A 149 0.58 8.01 -30.25
CA LYS A 149 -0.42 7.03 -30.72
C LYS A 149 -1.52 6.78 -29.68
N LEU A 150 -1.61 7.62 -28.65
CA LEU A 150 -2.76 7.60 -27.74
C LEU A 150 -4.00 7.96 -28.56
N LYS A 151 -4.90 6.99 -28.75
CA LYS A 151 -6.08 7.13 -29.60
C LYS A 151 -7.37 6.93 -28.83
N ASN A 152 -7.31 6.30 -27.65
CA ASN A 152 -8.49 5.81 -26.94
C ASN A 152 -8.60 6.35 -25.52
N THR A 153 -9.85 6.58 -25.08
CA THR A 153 -10.18 6.98 -23.71
C THR A 153 -9.66 6.00 -22.64
N SER A 154 -9.52 4.71 -22.99
CA SER A 154 -9.04 3.68 -22.08
C SER A 154 -7.57 3.84 -21.69
N GLU A 155 -6.74 4.44 -22.55
CA GLU A 155 -5.32 4.69 -22.27
C GLU A 155 -5.17 5.78 -21.18
N TYR A 156 -6.03 6.81 -21.22
CA TYR A 156 -6.09 7.85 -20.19
C TYR A 156 -6.54 7.30 -18.83
N PHE A 157 -7.48 6.35 -18.81
CA PHE A 157 -7.91 5.70 -17.57
C PHE A 157 -6.75 4.97 -16.87
N ILE A 158 -5.90 4.29 -17.63
CA ILE A 158 -4.74 3.58 -17.07
C ILE A 158 -3.68 4.54 -16.54
N ILE A 159 -3.43 5.65 -17.24
CA ILE A 159 -2.56 6.72 -16.74
C ILE A 159 -3.10 7.27 -15.41
N PHE A 160 -4.42 7.49 -15.31
CA PHE A 160 -5.05 7.90 -14.07
C PHE A 160 -4.84 6.89 -12.93
N LEU A 161 -4.97 5.58 -13.20
CA LEU A 161 -4.67 4.54 -12.21
C LEU A 161 -3.20 4.58 -11.76
N PHE A 162 -2.25 4.80 -12.66
CA PHE A 162 -0.84 4.97 -12.29
C PHE A 162 -0.62 6.18 -11.38
N ILE A 163 -1.28 7.31 -11.66
CA ILE A 163 -1.20 8.49 -10.79
C ILE A 163 -1.70 8.17 -9.38
N ILE A 164 -2.82 7.44 -9.26
CA ILE A 164 -3.33 7.00 -7.95
C ILE A 164 -2.31 6.11 -7.23
N ILE A 165 -1.78 5.08 -7.91
CA ILE A 165 -0.79 4.15 -7.34
C ILE A 165 0.46 4.91 -6.88
N SER A 166 0.99 5.83 -7.70
CA SER A 166 2.12 6.68 -7.34
C SER A 166 1.82 7.57 -6.13
N GLY A 167 0.59 8.09 -6.02
CA GLY A 167 0.13 8.82 -4.84
C GLY A 167 0.13 7.96 -3.58
N ILE A 168 -0.35 6.71 -3.67
CA ILE A 168 -0.30 5.75 -2.56
C ILE A 168 1.16 5.50 -2.14
N ILE A 169 2.06 5.24 -3.09
CA ILE A 169 3.49 5.05 -2.81
C ILE A 169 4.07 6.28 -2.10
N ALA A 170 3.78 7.48 -2.61
CA ALA A 170 4.30 8.73 -2.06
C ALA A 170 3.82 8.99 -0.62
N ILE A 171 2.55 8.73 -0.31
CA ILE A 171 2.01 8.88 1.05
C ILE A 171 2.75 7.96 2.02
N HIS A 172 2.94 6.68 1.65
CA HIS A 172 3.61 5.70 2.49
C HIS A 172 5.11 5.99 2.68
N MET A 173 5.72 6.84 1.86
CA MET A 173 7.07 7.34 2.16
C MET A 173 7.10 8.27 3.36
N ILE A 174 6.00 8.97 3.65
CA ILE A 174 5.88 9.95 4.73
C ILE A 174 5.37 9.29 6.03
N VAL A 175 4.33 8.45 5.93
CA VAL A 175 3.63 7.89 7.08
C VAL A 175 4.09 6.47 7.42
N GLU A 176 3.56 5.91 8.51
CA GLU A 176 3.74 4.50 8.89
C GLU A 176 3.49 3.55 7.71
N VAL A 177 4.29 2.48 7.66
CA VAL A 177 4.12 1.40 6.69
C VAL A 177 3.80 0.06 7.36
N ALA A 178 2.99 -0.74 6.69
CA ALA A 178 2.72 -2.13 7.05
C ALA A 178 2.36 -2.91 5.77
N GLY A 179 2.74 -4.18 5.69
CA GLY A 179 2.47 -5.04 4.53
C GLY A 179 0.97 -5.32 4.26
N ARG A 180 0.06 -4.78 5.06
CA ARG A 180 -1.39 -4.80 4.79
C ARG A 180 -1.88 -3.55 4.08
N TYR A 181 -1.10 -2.46 4.09
CA TYR A 181 -1.53 -1.18 3.56
C TYR A 181 -1.45 -1.09 2.03
N HIS A 182 -0.78 -2.02 1.35
CA HIS A 182 -0.81 -2.08 -0.11
C HIS A 182 -2.05 -2.77 -0.69
N TYR A 183 -2.92 -3.39 0.13
CA TYR A 183 -4.09 -4.13 -0.36
C TYR A 183 -5.05 -3.32 -1.25
N PRO A 184 -5.36 -2.04 -0.96
CA PRO A 184 -6.13 -1.22 -1.89
C PRO A 184 -5.44 -1.04 -3.26
N ALA A 185 -4.10 -0.96 -3.27
CA ALA A 185 -3.33 -0.85 -4.50
C ALA A 185 -3.27 -2.17 -5.28
N VAL A 186 -3.38 -3.33 -4.62
CA VAL A 186 -3.46 -4.64 -5.29
C VAL A 186 -4.65 -4.71 -6.25
N SER A 187 -5.82 -4.20 -5.85
CA SER A 187 -6.98 -4.14 -6.73
C SER A 187 -6.73 -3.25 -7.96
N LEU A 188 -6.00 -2.15 -7.79
CA LEU A 188 -5.63 -1.27 -8.91
C LEU A 188 -4.61 -1.94 -9.84
N PHE A 189 -3.63 -2.67 -9.28
CA PHE A 189 -2.70 -3.48 -10.07
C PHE A 189 -3.44 -4.54 -10.88
N ALA A 190 -4.46 -5.20 -10.34
CA ALA A 190 -5.25 -6.17 -11.08
C ALA A 190 -5.96 -5.54 -12.29
N LEU A 191 -6.53 -4.33 -12.14
CA LEU A 191 -7.15 -3.59 -13.25
C LEU A 191 -6.13 -3.23 -14.34
N VAL A 192 -4.97 -2.70 -13.94
CA VAL A 192 -3.89 -2.35 -14.87
C VAL A 192 -3.38 -3.60 -15.58
N ALA A 193 -3.06 -4.66 -14.84
CA ALA A 193 -2.59 -5.93 -15.40
C ALA A 193 -3.60 -6.52 -16.39
N GLY A 194 -4.90 -6.53 -16.05
CA GLY A 194 -5.96 -7.04 -16.92
C GLY A 194 -6.06 -6.27 -18.23
N TYR A 195 -6.07 -4.94 -18.19
CA TYR A 195 -6.07 -4.11 -19.39
C TYR A 195 -4.84 -4.37 -20.27
N CYS A 196 -3.67 -4.47 -19.64
CA CYS A 196 -2.41 -4.67 -20.36
C CYS A 196 -2.31 -6.06 -20.99
N LEU A 197 -2.87 -7.09 -20.36
CA LEU A 197 -3.05 -8.42 -20.95
C LEU A 197 -3.97 -8.36 -22.18
N CYS A 198 -5.09 -7.61 -22.11
CA CYS A 198 -5.96 -7.41 -23.27
C CYS A 198 -5.24 -6.69 -24.42
N LEU A 199 -4.43 -5.66 -24.14
CA LEU A 199 -3.64 -4.98 -25.15
C LEU A 199 -2.58 -5.90 -25.79
N ALA A 200 -1.88 -6.70 -24.98
CA ALA A 200 -0.90 -7.66 -25.46
C ALA A 200 -1.58 -8.74 -26.34
N GLY A 201 -2.73 -9.26 -25.89
CA GLY A 201 -3.55 -10.22 -26.64
C GLY A 201 -4.13 -9.65 -27.93
N ALA A 202 -4.53 -8.37 -27.96
CA ALA A 202 -4.99 -7.70 -29.18
C ALA A 202 -3.86 -7.47 -30.20
N GLY A 203 -2.61 -7.31 -29.72
CA GLY A 203 -1.41 -7.32 -30.57
C GLY A 203 -1.11 -8.70 -31.17
N ILE A 204 -1.50 -9.77 -30.49
CA ILE A 204 -1.51 -11.15 -30.99
C ILE A 204 -2.81 -11.36 -31.77
N ARG A 205 -2.92 -10.77 -32.96
CA ARG A 205 -4.02 -11.12 -33.89
C ARG A 205 -3.96 -12.62 -34.15
N TRP A 206 -4.92 -13.36 -33.58
CA TRP A 206 -5.11 -14.78 -33.86
C TRP A 206 -5.30 -14.98 -35.38
N PRO A 207 -4.65 -15.96 -36.02
CA PRO A 207 -4.55 -16.07 -37.49
C PRO A 207 -5.88 -16.12 -38.25
N TRP A 208 -6.97 -16.41 -37.56
CA TRP A 208 -8.30 -16.65 -38.13
C TRP A 208 -9.06 -15.37 -38.50
N SER A 209 -8.56 -14.19 -38.11
CA SER A 209 -9.19 -12.90 -38.43
C SER A 209 -8.96 -12.41 -39.87
N ARG A 210 -8.17 -13.14 -40.68
CA ARG A 210 -7.87 -12.77 -42.08
C ARG A 210 -8.74 -13.50 -43.13
N ILE A 211 -9.69 -14.35 -42.72
CA ILE A 211 -10.46 -15.21 -43.66
C ILE A 211 -11.86 -14.66 -43.99
N ARG A 212 -12.34 -13.59 -43.35
CA ARG A 212 -13.68 -13.02 -43.64
C ARG A 212 -13.61 -11.62 -44.26
N GLY A 213 -13.01 -11.53 -45.44
CA GLY A 213 -12.89 -10.27 -46.17
C GLY A 213 -12.67 -10.45 -47.67
N THR A 214 -13.29 -11.45 -48.30
CA THR A 214 -13.51 -11.50 -49.76
C THR A 214 -14.82 -12.23 -50.01
N GLY A 215 -15.88 -11.47 -50.23
CA GLY A 215 -17.21 -11.90 -50.63
C GLY A 215 -17.94 -10.68 -51.17
#